data_AF-A0A496ZMN2-F1
#
_entry.id   AF-A0A496ZMN2-F1
#
_cell.length_a   1.000
_cell.length_b   1.000
_cell.length_c   1.000
_cell.angle_alpha   90.00
_cell.angle_beta   90.00
_cell.angle_gamma   90.00
#
_symmetry.space_group_name_H-M   'P 1'
#
loop_
_entity.id
_entity.type
_entity.pdbx_description
1 polymer ?
#
loop_
_entity_poly.entity_id
_entity_poly.type
_entity_poly.pdbx_seq_one_letter_code
_entity_poly.pdbx_strand_id
1 'polypeptide(L)'
;MGVESDTLININLGSYNTLLGKSYTEISAEGRSMHKSQGFGDSGWRGNYLNYFVYMNGDPAKNDLFSGIEISWDRVENSDEVSSLLNEANENFDAENPSRIIPLLLDAYNKVSNLSNEYWSQIKGREILNLIRVCTGIWIEAITEERILTPGSNFLVKAGVVNRSDLPFKLEGIHITHQIADSSMDKILMKGDFTEIEKEIHLPEGIDITQPYWLENERDGAIYNVDDQSLIGIPEKRPALLAHFRLSFNETKLVFSTPLLYRETDPTRGEVYSPVAISPPVTVNFESDLYLFPSNIKRELRVTLRNLKDNTSGLLRLNAPDNWKIEPSEIDFDFENRNEETQFSFFMFPPDKESHDEITAELVIDDNKYSKSFVSISYDHLPLQTVFPKAKVNLVRLDIGEKVVNKIGYLHGSGDKIPYYLHELGFDVIILTDGDLSNGNLSQYDVIISGIRAYNTNKRMDIYQEKILEYVNNGGTYVVQYNTLGKRYANPGPYELKISRDRVTEEDAVVKILKPDHPLMNLPNKITNKDFAGWIQERGLYFPNEWDDEYEALFEMNDFSESPKLGSLLYAEYGDGILIYTGLSFFRELPAGIPGAYRLFVNLISAGKNAK
;
A
#
# COMPACT_ATOMS: atom_id res chain seq x y z
N MET A 1 -30.86 -23.94 1.11
CA MET A 1 -30.97 -24.89 -0.01
C MET A 1 -31.14 -26.27 0.62
N GLY A 2 -32.30 -26.91 0.49
CA GLY A 2 -32.61 -28.18 1.17
C GLY A 2 -31.88 -29.39 0.57
N VAL A 3 -30.56 -29.38 0.55
CA VAL A 3 -29.71 -30.46 0.02
C VAL A 3 -29.27 -31.36 1.18
N GLU A 4 -29.37 -32.68 1.01
CA GLU A 4 -28.90 -33.65 2.00
C GLU A 4 -27.37 -33.67 2.04
N SER A 5 -26.79 -33.39 3.21
CA SER A 5 -25.33 -33.26 3.41
C SER A 5 -24.54 -34.49 2.97
N ASP A 6 -25.13 -35.68 3.06
CA ASP A 6 -24.48 -36.96 2.80
C ASP A 6 -24.26 -37.22 1.30
N THR A 7 -24.91 -36.42 0.45
CA THR A 7 -24.76 -36.46 -1.01
C THR A 7 -23.72 -35.46 -1.53
N LEU A 8 -23.19 -34.61 -0.65
CA LEU A 8 -22.24 -33.57 -1.00
C LEU A 8 -20.81 -34.02 -0.75
N ILE A 9 -19.91 -33.62 -1.64
CA ILE A 9 -18.48 -33.68 -1.36
C ILE A 9 -18.22 -32.83 -0.13
N ASN A 10 -17.55 -33.42 0.84
CA ASN A 10 -17.14 -32.72 2.05
C ASN A 10 -15.61 -32.77 2.21
N ILE A 11 -15.06 -31.69 2.74
CA ILE A 11 -13.65 -31.60 3.12
C ILE A 11 -13.57 -31.14 4.56
N ASN A 12 -12.82 -31.88 5.37
CA ASN A 12 -12.48 -31.47 6.72
C ASN A 12 -11.29 -30.49 6.68
N LEU A 13 -11.58 -29.19 6.64
CA LEU A 13 -10.55 -28.13 6.69
C LEU A 13 -9.86 -28.07 8.06
N GLY A 14 -10.42 -28.70 9.08
CA GLY A 14 -9.79 -28.84 10.39
C GLY A 14 -8.75 -29.97 10.48
N SER A 15 -8.52 -30.71 9.39
CA SER A 15 -7.60 -31.85 9.38
C SER A 15 -6.17 -31.43 9.73
N TYR A 16 -5.47 -32.31 10.47
CA TYR A 16 -4.09 -32.11 10.89
C TYR A 16 -3.10 -32.54 9.80
N ASN A 17 -2.19 -31.65 9.41
CA ASN A 17 -1.08 -31.96 8.53
C ASN A 17 0.13 -32.39 9.37
N THR A 18 0.51 -33.66 9.29
CA THR A 18 1.61 -34.24 10.09
C THR A 18 2.99 -33.73 9.71
N LEU A 19 3.19 -33.32 8.45
CA LEU A 19 4.46 -32.77 7.96
C LEU A 19 4.69 -31.35 8.49
N LEU A 20 3.63 -30.54 8.54
CA LEU A 20 3.69 -29.15 9.00
C LEU A 20 3.41 -28.99 10.50
N GLY A 21 2.89 -30.03 11.15
CA GLY A 21 2.57 -30.04 12.57
C GLY A 21 1.36 -29.16 12.95
N LYS A 22 0.49 -28.80 12.00
CA LYS A 22 -0.64 -27.86 12.17
C LYS A 22 -1.89 -28.32 11.42
N SER A 23 -3.07 -27.91 11.89
CA SER A 23 -4.32 -28.06 11.12
C SER A 23 -4.42 -27.01 10.00
N TYR A 24 -5.15 -27.30 8.92
CA TYR A 24 -5.30 -26.34 7.81
C TYR A 24 -6.04 -25.06 8.21
N THR A 25 -6.91 -25.11 9.22
CA THR A 25 -7.56 -23.94 9.82
C THR A 25 -6.58 -23.06 10.60
N GLU A 26 -5.56 -23.63 11.24
CA GLU A 26 -4.47 -22.84 11.85
C GLU A 26 -3.62 -22.17 10.76
N ILE A 27 -3.27 -22.91 9.71
CA ILE A 27 -2.53 -22.36 8.55
C ILE A 27 -3.33 -21.22 7.89
N SER A 28 -4.65 -21.41 7.73
CA SER A 28 -5.55 -20.37 7.19
C SER A 28 -5.58 -19.13 8.07
N ALA A 29 -5.62 -19.27 9.40
CA ALA A 29 -5.59 -18.15 10.32
C ALA A 29 -4.26 -17.38 10.30
N GLU A 30 -3.14 -18.09 10.14
CA GLU A 30 -1.83 -17.47 9.91
C GLU A 30 -1.81 -16.67 8.60
N GLY A 31 -2.34 -17.25 7.51
CA GLY A 31 -2.50 -16.55 6.23
C GLY A 31 -3.41 -15.32 6.35
N ARG A 32 -4.55 -15.44 7.04
CA ARG A 32 -5.46 -14.32 7.31
C ARG A 32 -4.79 -13.22 8.12
N SER A 33 -3.89 -13.58 9.03
CA SER A 33 -3.09 -12.64 9.82
C SER A 33 -1.99 -11.93 9.01
N MET A 34 -1.72 -12.36 7.77
CA MET A 34 -0.87 -11.61 6.83
C MET A 34 -1.58 -10.41 6.18
N HIS A 35 -2.91 -10.29 6.30
CA HIS A 35 -3.67 -9.08 5.93
C HIS A 35 -3.50 -7.96 6.98
N LYS A 36 -2.24 -7.59 7.23
CA LYS A 36 -1.81 -6.69 8.32
C LYS A 36 -2.37 -5.28 8.19
N SER A 37 -2.44 -4.73 6.97
CA SER A 37 -2.97 -3.38 6.72
C SER A 37 -4.46 -3.24 7.06
N GLN A 38 -5.22 -4.32 6.99
CA GLN A 38 -6.66 -4.33 7.28
C GLN A 38 -6.97 -4.81 8.71
N GLY A 39 -6.00 -5.39 9.42
CA GLY A 39 -6.17 -5.90 10.77
C GLY A 39 -7.05 -7.16 10.86
N PHE A 40 -6.91 -8.09 9.91
CA PHE A 40 -7.79 -9.26 9.78
C PHE A 40 -7.39 -10.48 10.62
N GLY A 41 -6.40 -10.37 11.53
CA GLY A 41 -5.88 -11.51 12.30
C GLY A 41 -6.95 -12.37 12.99
N ASP A 42 -6.70 -13.68 13.04
CA ASP A 42 -7.62 -14.69 13.58
C ASP A 42 -6.81 -15.78 14.32
N SER A 43 -7.44 -16.48 15.27
CA SER A 43 -6.79 -17.51 16.09
C SER A 43 -6.83 -18.92 15.47
N GLY A 44 -7.67 -19.11 14.45
CA GLY A 44 -7.92 -20.41 13.83
C GLY A 44 -8.67 -21.39 14.73
N TRP A 45 -9.04 -22.54 14.18
CA TRP A 45 -9.73 -23.64 14.86
C TRP A 45 -8.85 -24.90 14.85
N ARG A 46 -8.96 -25.78 15.86
CA ARG A 46 -8.12 -26.99 16.00
C ARG A 46 -8.89 -28.31 15.96
N GLY A 47 -10.21 -28.25 15.85
CA GLY A 47 -11.06 -29.44 15.71
C GLY A 47 -11.44 -29.67 14.25
N ASN A 48 -12.21 -30.72 14.01
CA ASN A 48 -12.82 -30.95 12.70
C ASN A 48 -13.67 -29.72 12.28
N TYR A 49 -13.58 -29.37 11.01
CA TYR A 49 -14.30 -28.28 10.39
C TYR A 49 -14.75 -28.70 8.98
N LEU A 50 -15.89 -29.39 8.92
CA LEU A 50 -16.44 -29.94 7.69
C LEU A 50 -17.07 -28.83 6.84
N ASN A 51 -16.59 -28.71 5.60
CA ASN A 51 -17.19 -27.86 4.58
C ASN A 51 -17.82 -28.77 3.53
N TYR A 52 -19.00 -28.38 3.05
CA TYR A 52 -19.76 -29.13 2.06
C TYR A 52 -19.84 -28.32 0.77
N PHE A 53 -19.58 -28.96 -0.35
CA PHE A 53 -19.52 -28.31 -1.65
C PHE A 53 -20.74 -28.71 -2.48
N VAL A 54 -21.57 -27.71 -2.78
CA VAL A 54 -22.74 -27.88 -3.67
C VAL A 54 -22.28 -27.74 -5.11
N TYR A 55 -22.57 -28.75 -5.93
CA TYR A 55 -22.33 -28.69 -7.35
C TYR A 55 -23.23 -27.61 -7.98
N MET A 56 -22.60 -26.63 -8.64
CA MET A 56 -23.31 -25.53 -9.30
C MET A 56 -23.30 -25.68 -10.83
N ASN A 57 -22.17 -26.08 -11.43
CA ASN A 57 -21.98 -26.25 -12.89
C ASN A 57 -20.69 -27.02 -13.20
N GLY A 58 -20.47 -27.44 -14.45
CA GLY A 58 -19.24 -28.08 -14.94
C GLY A 58 -19.25 -29.62 -14.94
N ASP A 59 -18.08 -30.25 -14.91
CA ASP A 59 -18.00 -31.70 -14.71
C ASP A 59 -18.20 -32.03 -13.22
N PRO A 60 -19.10 -32.96 -12.86
CA PRO A 60 -19.35 -33.29 -11.47
C PRO A 60 -18.15 -34.01 -10.86
N ALA A 61 -17.58 -33.41 -9.82
CA ALA A 61 -16.62 -34.09 -8.95
C ALA A 61 -17.30 -35.30 -8.28
N LYS A 62 -16.57 -36.41 -8.13
CA LYS A 62 -17.11 -37.68 -7.60
C LYS A 62 -16.64 -37.97 -6.18
N ASN A 63 -15.33 -38.01 -5.98
CA ASN A 63 -14.72 -38.39 -4.70
C ASN A 63 -14.20 -37.16 -3.96
N ASP A 64 -13.57 -36.25 -4.69
CA ASP A 64 -12.92 -35.04 -4.19
C ASP A 64 -12.98 -33.95 -5.27
N LEU A 65 -12.64 -32.70 -4.90
CA LEU A 65 -12.73 -31.54 -5.79
C LEU A 65 -11.82 -31.60 -7.03
N PHE A 66 -10.83 -32.47 -7.05
CA PHE A 66 -9.89 -32.68 -8.17
C PHE A 66 -10.17 -33.98 -8.94
N SER A 67 -11.27 -34.68 -8.64
CA SER A 67 -11.66 -35.90 -9.35
C SER A 67 -11.75 -35.67 -10.86
N GLY A 68 -11.03 -36.48 -11.64
CA GLY A 68 -10.97 -36.38 -13.10
C GLY A 68 -9.89 -35.44 -13.64
N ILE A 69 -9.11 -34.78 -12.78
CA ILE A 69 -7.96 -33.97 -13.17
C ILE A 69 -6.68 -34.80 -13.05
N GLU A 70 -5.95 -34.99 -14.16
CA GLU A 70 -4.66 -35.66 -14.14
C GLU A 70 -3.56 -34.72 -13.62
N ILE A 71 -3.09 -34.99 -12.40
CA ILE A 71 -2.08 -34.17 -11.69
C ILE A 71 -0.71 -34.84 -11.61
N SER A 72 -0.56 -36.08 -12.09
CA SER A 72 0.71 -36.79 -12.17
C SER A 72 1.48 -36.46 -13.46
N TRP A 73 2.66 -37.06 -13.63
CA TRP A 73 3.46 -36.90 -14.85
C TRP A 73 2.77 -37.45 -16.10
N ASP A 74 1.79 -38.35 -15.97
CA ASP A 74 1.05 -38.95 -17.09
C ASP A 74 0.33 -37.89 -17.97
N ARG A 75 0.09 -36.68 -17.45
CA ARG A 75 -0.42 -35.55 -18.26
C ARG A 75 0.59 -35.00 -19.28
N VAL A 76 1.86 -35.36 -19.14
CA VAL A 76 2.98 -34.89 -19.97
C VAL A 76 3.45 -36.05 -20.82
N GLU A 77 3.30 -35.91 -22.14
CA GLU A 77 3.72 -36.92 -23.11
C GLU A 77 5.23 -37.21 -22.98
N ASN A 78 5.62 -38.49 -23.10
CA ASN A 78 7.01 -38.98 -23.00
C ASN A 78 7.73 -38.64 -21.68
N SER A 79 6.99 -38.58 -20.57
CA SER A 79 7.57 -38.25 -19.26
C SER A 79 7.80 -39.46 -18.34
N ASP A 80 7.54 -40.69 -18.78
CA ASP A 80 7.65 -41.92 -17.98
C ASP A 80 9.01 -42.05 -17.29
N GLU A 81 10.12 -41.81 -18.03
CA GLU A 81 11.47 -41.88 -17.48
C GLU A 81 11.72 -40.80 -16.42
N VAL A 82 11.23 -39.58 -16.65
CA VAL A 82 11.31 -38.48 -15.68
C VAL A 82 10.55 -38.85 -14.41
N SER A 83 9.33 -39.37 -14.57
CA SER A 83 8.50 -39.79 -13.43
C SER A 83 9.17 -40.90 -12.63
N SER A 84 9.77 -41.89 -13.31
CA SER A 84 10.49 -42.99 -12.66
C SER A 84 11.68 -42.48 -11.84
N LEU A 85 12.52 -41.60 -12.42
CA LEU A 85 13.68 -41.03 -11.74
C LEU A 85 13.28 -40.19 -10.52
N LEU A 86 12.21 -39.41 -10.61
CA LEU A 86 11.73 -38.58 -9.50
C LEU A 86 11.07 -39.41 -8.40
N ASN A 87 10.37 -40.49 -8.75
CA ASN A 87 9.83 -41.43 -7.77
C ASN A 87 10.96 -42.15 -7.02
N GLU A 88 11.98 -42.63 -7.74
CA GLU A 88 13.17 -43.24 -7.14
C GLU A 88 13.93 -42.23 -6.24
N ALA A 89 14.05 -40.97 -6.67
CA ALA A 89 14.65 -39.92 -5.87
C ALA A 89 13.84 -39.67 -4.58
N ASN A 90 12.50 -39.67 -4.67
CA ASN A 90 11.63 -39.49 -3.50
C ASN A 90 11.73 -40.67 -2.51
N GLU A 91 11.76 -41.91 -3.00
CA GLU A 91 11.95 -43.11 -2.17
C GLU A 91 13.32 -43.16 -1.49
N ASN A 92 14.35 -42.61 -2.16
CA ASN A 92 15.71 -42.54 -1.66
C ASN A 92 16.04 -41.23 -0.93
N PHE A 93 15.07 -40.35 -0.73
CA PHE A 93 15.31 -39.08 -0.04
C PHE A 93 15.67 -39.33 1.43
N ASP A 94 16.74 -38.69 1.88
CA ASP A 94 17.19 -38.71 3.26
C ASP A 94 17.32 -37.25 3.75
N ALA A 95 16.53 -36.89 4.76
CA ALA A 95 16.50 -35.53 5.28
C ALA A 95 17.85 -35.12 5.92
N GLU A 96 18.64 -36.07 6.43
CA GLU A 96 19.97 -35.81 6.99
C GLU A 96 21.06 -35.78 5.91
N ASN A 97 20.80 -36.37 4.74
CA ASN A 97 21.69 -36.34 3.59
C ASN A 97 20.94 -36.19 2.25
N PRO A 98 20.36 -35.00 1.99
CA PRO A 98 19.57 -34.77 0.78
C PRO A 98 20.42 -34.82 -0.49
N SER A 99 21.75 -34.70 -0.40
CA SER A 99 22.65 -34.75 -1.56
C SER A 99 22.76 -36.13 -2.21
N ARG A 100 22.32 -37.21 -1.52
CA ARG A 100 22.38 -38.58 -2.07
C ARG A 100 21.55 -38.79 -3.33
N ILE A 101 20.50 -37.98 -3.53
CA ILE A 101 19.58 -38.10 -4.67
C ILE A 101 20.02 -37.27 -5.88
N ILE A 102 21.10 -36.49 -5.77
CA ILE A 102 21.55 -35.58 -6.85
C ILE A 102 21.82 -36.30 -8.17
N PRO A 103 22.43 -37.50 -8.22
CA PRO A 103 22.57 -38.22 -9.49
C PRO A 103 21.23 -38.43 -10.22
N LEU A 104 20.20 -38.89 -9.49
CA LEU A 104 18.86 -39.10 -10.03
C LEU A 104 18.22 -37.77 -10.50
N LEU A 105 18.43 -36.69 -9.76
CA LEU A 105 17.91 -35.37 -10.13
C LEU A 105 18.61 -34.77 -11.36
N LEU A 106 19.91 -35.02 -11.54
CA LEU A 106 20.64 -34.59 -12.74
C LEU A 106 20.17 -35.36 -13.97
N ASP A 107 19.96 -36.66 -13.84
CA ASP A 107 19.38 -37.47 -14.92
C ASP A 107 17.97 -37.00 -15.26
N ALA A 108 17.13 -36.75 -14.24
CA ALA A 108 15.79 -36.22 -14.44
C ALA A 108 15.81 -34.83 -15.11
N TYR A 109 16.73 -33.95 -14.70
CA TYR A 109 16.91 -32.62 -15.30
C TYR A 109 17.27 -32.70 -16.79
N ASN A 110 18.21 -33.58 -17.15
CA ASN A 110 18.60 -33.82 -18.53
C ASN A 110 17.45 -34.39 -19.36
N LYS A 111 16.64 -35.30 -18.79
CA LYS A 111 15.46 -35.88 -19.45
C LYS A 111 14.34 -34.87 -19.65
N VAL A 112 14.02 -34.08 -18.61
CA VAL A 112 13.01 -33.01 -18.69
C VAL A 112 13.37 -31.98 -19.76
N SER A 113 14.65 -31.61 -19.85
CA SER A 113 15.13 -30.66 -20.86
C SER A 113 14.92 -31.14 -22.31
N ASN A 114 14.74 -32.45 -22.52
CA ASN A 114 14.51 -33.08 -23.82
C ASN A 114 13.03 -33.38 -24.11
N LEU A 115 12.09 -33.03 -23.22
CA LEU A 115 10.66 -33.20 -23.48
C LEU A 115 10.21 -32.32 -24.66
N SER A 116 9.34 -32.86 -25.50
CA SER A 116 8.75 -32.15 -26.64
C SER A 116 7.85 -30.98 -26.22
N ASN A 117 7.23 -31.08 -25.04
CA ASN A 117 6.39 -30.02 -24.49
C ASN A 117 7.25 -28.94 -23.81
N GLU A 118 7.47 -27.83 -24.53
CA GLU A 118 8.30 -26.72 -24.06
C GLU A 118 7.81 -26.12 -22.74
N TYR A 119 6.49 -25.98 -22.57
CA TYR A 119 5.89 -25.41 -21.36
C TYR A 119 6.26 -26.24 -20.11
N TRP A 120 6.07 -27.56 -20.16
CA TRP A 120 6.41 -28.43 -19.04
C TRP A 120 7.92 -28.59 -18.85
N SER A 121 8.68 -28.67 -19.94
CA SER A 121 10.15 -28.69 -19.89
C SER A 121 10.72 -27.49 -19.12
N GLN A 122 10.25 -26.27 -19.42
CA GLN A 122 10.72 -25.05 -18.76
C GLN A 122 10.28 -24.95 -17.28
N ILE A 123 9.03 -25.31 -16.96
CA ILE A 123 8.54 -25.22 -15.58
C ILE A 123 9.23 -26.30 -14.72
N LYS A 124 9.19 -27.55 -15.16
CA LYS A 124 9.73 -28.68 -14.38
C LYS A 124 11.25 -28.70 -14.37
N GLY A 125 11.91 -28.24 -15.42
CA GLY A 125 13.35 -28.06 -15.43
C GLY A 125 13.80 -27.07 -14.35
N ARG A 126 13.10 -25.93 -14.19
CA ARG A 126 13.38 -24.96 -13.12
C ARG A 126 13.12 -25.52 -11.71
N GLU A 127 12.05 -26.28 -11.53
CA GLU A 127 11.74 -26.93 -10.24
C GLU A 127 12.82 -27.95 -9.86
N ILE A 128 13.23 -28.82 -10.79
CA ILE A 128 14.30 -29.80 -10.56
C ILE A 128 15.65 -29.11 -10.32
N LEU A 129 15.97 -28.06 -11.09
CA LEU A 129 17.19 -27.27 -10.88
C LEU A 129 17.21 -26.65 -9.47
N ASN A 130 16.09 -26.12 -8.99
CA ASN A 130 15.99 -25.61 -7.63
C ASN A 130 16.14 -26.73 -6.58
N LEU A 131 15.58 -27.93 -6.84
CA LEU A 131 15.75 -29.08 -5.97
C LEU A 131 17.22 -29.52 -5.89
N ILE A 132 17.93 -29.58 -7.02
CA ILE A 132 19.38 -29.84 -7.05
C ILE A 132 20.12 -28.82 -6.18
N ARG A 133 19.82 -27.53 -6.31
CA ARG A 133 20.45 -26.47 -5.51
C ARG A 133 20.22 -26.65 -4.01
N VAL A 134 18.97 -26.88 -3.60
CA VAL A 134 18.61 -27.04 -2.18
C VAL A 134 19.21 -28.32 -1.59
N CYS A 135 19.15 -29.44 -2.32
CA CYS A 135 19.70 -30.73 -1.88
C CYS A 135 21.24 -30.76 -1.83
N THR A 136 21.92 -29.97 -2.66
CA THR A 136 23.39 -29.79 -2.59
C THR A 136 23.81 -28.73 -1.56
N GLY A 137 22.87 -27.92 -1.09
CA GLY A 137 23.17 -26.74 -0.29
C GLY A 137 24.03 -25.72 -1.01
N ILE A 138 24.02 -25.71 -2.35
CA ILE A 138 24.67 -24.66 -3.16
C ILE A 138 23.98 -23.34 -2.82
N TRP A 139 24.74 -22.44 -2.20
CA TRP A 139 24.29 -21.09 -1.91
C TRP A 139 25.00 -20.13 -2.84
N ILE A 140 24.23 -19.20 -3.39
CA ILE A 140 24.70 -18.15 -4.28
C ILE A 140 24.18 -16.81 -3.78
N GLU A 141 24.95 -15.76 -4.01
CA GLU A 141 24.59 -14.39 -3.65
C GLU A 141 25.18 -13.43 -4.69
N ALA A 142 24.44 -12.38 -5.01
CA ALA A 142 24.98 -11.22 -5.69
C ALA A 142 24.46 -9.96 -5.00
N ILE A 143 25.38 -9.15 -4.48
CA ILE A 143 25.04 -7.96 -3.69
C ILE A 143 25.82 -6.73 -4.12
N THR A 144 25.24 -5.57 -3.81
CA THR A 144 25.88 -4.27 -3.91
C THR A 144 25.64 -3.46 -2.63
N GLU A 145 26.50 -2.47 -2.38
CA GLU A 145 26.36 -1.52 -1.28
C GLU A 145 25.48 -0.31 -1.68
N GLU A 146 25.02 -0.27 -2.93
CA GLU A 146 24.18 0.79 -3.46
C GLU A 146 22.75 0.31 -3.69
N ARG A 147 21.82 0.78 -2.84
CA ARG A 147 20.41 0.39 -2.93
C ARG A 147 19.70 0.99 -4.14
N ILE A 148 20.11 2.18 -4.55
CA ILE A 148 19.60 2.88 -5.72
C ILE A 148 20.72 2.94 -6.74
N LEU A 149 20.42 2.73 -8.01
CA LEU A 149 21.35 2.89 -9.14
C LEU A 149 20.74 3.84 -10.16
N THR A 150 21.56 4.49 -10.98
CA THR A 150 21.10 5.39 -12.04
C THR A 150 21.66 4.95 -13.39
N PRO A 151 20.92 5.13 -14.51
CA PRO A 151 21.46 4.85 -15.84
C PRO A 151 22.83 5.52 -16.07
N GLY A 152 23.76 4.77 -16.68
CA GLY A 152 25.14 5.21 -16.92
C GLY A 152 26.07 5.16 -15.70
N SER A 153 25.59 4.81 -14.50
CA SER A 153 26.45 4.73 -13.31
C SER A 153 27.35 3.50 -13.32
N ASN A 154 28.49 3.62 -12.63
CA ASN A 154 29.35 2.50 -12.26
C ASN A 154 29.12 2.16 -10.80
N PHE A 155 29.10 0.88 -10.46
CA PHE A 155 28.92 0.41 -9.09
C PHE A 155 29.58 -0.95 -8.89
N LEU A 156 29.85 -1.28 -7.63
CA LEU A 156 30.50 -2.52 -7.25
C LEU A 156 29.49 -3.64 -6.99
N VAL A 157 29.76 -4.83 -7.52
CA VAL A 157 29.03 -6.06 -7.22
C VAL A 157 29.95 -7.09 -6.59
N LYS A 158 29.53 -7.67 -5.47
CA LYS A 158 30.14 -8.86 -4.85
C LYS A 158 29.24 -10.06 -5.14
N ALA A 159 29.80 -11.08 -5.77
CA ALA A 159 29.06 -12.29 -6.14
C ALA A 159 29.74 -13.54 -5.57
N GLY A 160 29.03 -14.26 -4.70
CA GLY A 160 29.54 -15.37 -3.91
C GLY A 160 28.85 -16.69 -4.23
N VAL A 161 29.59 -17.79 -4.14
CA VAL A 161 29.06 -19.16 -4.22
C VAL A 161 29.76 -20.09 -3.23
N VAL A 162 29.00 -20.98 -2.61
CA VAL A 162 29.53 -22.10 -1.79
C VAL A 162 28.77 -23.38 -2.10
N ASN A 163 29.50 -24.48 -2.26
CA ASN A 163 28.94 -25.83 -2.33
C ASN A 163 28.99 -26.46 -0.93
N ARG A 164 27.87 -26.98 -0.41
CA ARG A 164 27.82 -27.61 0.93
C ARG A 164 27.66 -29.14 0.88
N SER A 165 27.64 -29.71 -0.32
CA SER A 165 27.62 -31.15 -0.55
C SER A 165 29.02 -31.71 -0.77
N ASP A 166 29.16 -33.03 -0.66
CA ASP A 166 30.41 -33.74 -0.94
C ASP A 166 30.65 -33.95 -2.46
N LEU A 167 29.73 -33.48 -3.32
CA LEU A 167 29.84 -33.60 -4.78
C LEU A 167 30.67 -32.43 -5.35
N PRO A 168 31.78 -32.67 -6.07
CA PRO A 168 32.68 -31.61 -6.54
C PRO A 168 32.13 -30.89 -7.79
N PHE A 169 31.22 -29.93 -7.60
CA PHE A 169 30.76 -29.07 -8.71
C PHE A 169 31.89 -28.17 -9.21
N LYS A 170 31.96 -27.97 -10.52
CA LYS A 170 32.89 -27.04 -11.16
C LYS A 170 32.19 -25.70 -11.40
N LEU A 171 32.76 -24.61 -10.92
CA LEU A 171 32.36 -23.24 -11.25
C LEU A 171 33.06 -22.81 -12.54
N GLU A 172 32.27 -22.60 -13.60
CA GLU A 172 32.74 -22.21 -14.93
C GLU A 172 32.73 -20.69 -15.11
N GLY A 173 31.88 -19.98 -14.36
CA GLY A 173 31.85 -18.52 -14.39
C GLY A 173 30.63 -17.91 -13.74
N ILE A 174 30.72 -16.61 -13.52
CA ILE A 174 29.66 -15.75 -12.99
C ILE A 174 29.47 -14.59 -13.98
N HIS A 175 28.27 -14.49 -14.54
CA HIS A 175 27.87 -13.46 -15.47
C HIS A 175 26.79 -12.56 -14.87
N ILE A 176 26.98 -11.25 -14.93
CA ILE A 176 25.97 -10.25 -14.54
C ILE A 176 25.32 -9.72 -15.82
N THR A 177 23.98 -9.62 -15.86
CA THR A 177 23.25 -9.13 -17.04
C THR A 177 23.72 -7.75 -17.49
N HIS A 178 23.57 -7.48 -18.80
CA HIS A 178 24.03 -6.27 -19.49
C HIS A 178 25.55 -6.08 -19.61
N GLN A 179 26.37 -6.97 -19.05
CA GLN A 179 27.82 -6.89 -19.17
C GLN A 179 28.33 -7.73 -20.33
N ILE A 180 29.26 -7.21 -21.13
CA ILE A 180 29.81 -7.93 -22.28
C ILE A 180 30.76 -9.05 -21.83
N ALA A 181 31.57 -8.79 -20.80
CA ALA A 181 32.58 -9.72 -20.33
C ALA A 181 32.02 -10.64 -19.23
N ASP A 182 32.18 -11.94 -19.42
CA ASP A 182 31.92 -12.97 -18.41
C ASP A 182 33.19 -13.25 -17.60
N SER A 183 33.05 -13.64 -16.33
CA SER A 183 34.19 -14.23 -15.62
C SER A 183 34.39 -15.66 -16.12
N SER A 184 35.58 -15.98 -16.63
CA SER A 184 35.94 -17.36 -16.96
C SER A 184 36.65 -17.97 -15.77
N MET A 185 36.08 -19.04 -15.23
CA MET A 185 36.62 -19.75 -14.07
C MET A 185 36.82 -21.23 -14.39
N ASP A 186 37.79 -21.84 -13.72
CA ASP A 186 38.03 -23.28 -13.74
C ASP A 186 38.27 -23.76 -12.30
N LYS A 187 37.28 -23.52 -11.43
CA LYS A 187 37.39 -23.80 -9.99
C LYS A 187 36.48 -24.97 -9.61
N ILE A 188 37.06 -26.02 -9.05
CA ILE A 188 36.30 -27.08 -8.39
C ILE A 188 35.88 -26.56 -7.00
N LEU A 189 34.58 -26.61 -6.71
CA LEU A 189 34.00 -26.25 -5.42
C LEU A 189 33.86 -27.50 -4.56
N MET A 190 34.81 -27.74 -3.66
CA MET A 190 34.67 -28.79 -2.64
C MET A 190 33.69 -28.35 -1.56
N LYS A 191 33.29 -29.28 -0.70
CA LYS A 191 32.38 -29.01 0.41
C LYS A 191 32.93 -27.90 1.32
N GLY A 192 32.16 -26.84 1.46
CA GLY A 192 32.48 -25.68 2.27
C GLY A 192 33.35 -24.62 1.58
N ASP A 193 33.80 -24.87 0.34
CA ASP A 193 34.63 -23.91 -0.40
C ASP A 193 33.81 -22.69 -0.81
N PHE A 194 34.05 -21.56 -0.15
CA PHE A 194 33.49 -20.28 -0.54
C PHE A 194 34.34 -19.63 -1.62
N THR A 195 33.68 -19.13 -2.66
CA THR A 195 34.31 -18.35 -3.75
C THR A 195 33.53 -17.08 -3.93
N GLU A 196 34.21 -15.94 -3.86
CA GLU A 196 33.63 -14.63 -4.10
C GLU A 196 34.43 -13.93 -5.20
N ILE A 197 33.73 -13.21 -6.06
CA ILE A 197 34.31 -12.24 -6.97
C ILE A 197 33.77 -10.86 -6.65
N GLU A 198 34.60 -9.87 -6.88
CA GLU A 198 34.24 -8.48 -6.85
C GLU A 198 34.43 -7.91 -8.26
N LYS A 199 33.41 -7.21 -8.78
CA LYS A 199 33.42 -6.69 -10.14
C LYS A 199 32.71 -5.34 -10.20
N GLU A 200 33.37 -4.37 -10.82
CA GLU A 200 32.73 -3.11 -11.19
C GLU A 200 31.83 -3.33 -12.42
N ILE A 201 30.59 -2.85 -12.32
CA ILE A 201 29.54 -3.00 -13.32
C ILE A 201 29.17 -1.61 -13.83
N HIS A 202 29.08 -1.46 -15.15
CA HIS A 202 28.56 -0.26 -15.78
C HIS A 202 27.11 -0.47 -16.21
N LEU A 203 26.20 0.38 -15.74
CA LEU A 203 24.78 0.29 -16.07
C LEU A 203 24.51 0.95 -17.44
N PRO A 204 23.80 0.30 -18.38
CA PRO A 204 23.48 0.92 -19.66
C PRO A 204 22.67 2.22 -19.50
N GLU A 205 22.93 3.23 -20.32
CA GLU A 205 22.17 4.50 -20.34
C GLU A 205 20.68 4.29 -20.66
N GLY A 206 20.35 3.30 -21.49
CA GLY A 206 18.98 2.99 -21.91
C GLY A 206 18.24 1.98 -21.04
N ILE A 207 18.72 1.68 -19.82
CA ILE A 207 18.02 0.74 -18.95
C ILE A 207 16.75 1.37 -18.36
N ASP A 208 15.69 0.57 -18.26
CA ASP A 208 14.44 1.02 -17.64
C ASP A 208 14.62 1.31 -16.15
N ILE A 209 13.89 2.33 -15.67
CA ILE A 209 13.62 2.54 -14.25
C ILE A 209 12.87 1.30 -13.71
N THR A 210 13.21 0.87 -12.49
CA THR A 210 12.55 -0.28 -11.87
C THR A 210 11.61 0.16 -10.77
N GLN A 211 10.36 -0.30 -10.85
CA GLN A 211 9.31 -0.09 -9.86
C GLN A 211 8.22 -1.15 -10.06
N PRO A 212 7.26 -1.31 -9.13
CA PRO A 212 6.10 -2.16 -9.35
C PRO A 212 5.35 -1.76 -10.63
N TYR A 213 5.21 -2.69 -11.58
CA TYR A 213 4.70 -2.38 -12.91
C TYR A 213 3.27 -1.82 -12.90
N TRP A 214 2.44 -2.22 -11.93
CA TRP A 214 1.08 -1.72 -11.79
C TRP A 214 1.01 -0.29 -11.21
N LEU A 215 2.13 0.26 -10.71
CA LEU A 215 2.23 1.64 -10.24
C LEU A 215 2.96 2.56 -11.23
N GLU A 216 3.34 2.04 -12.40
CA GLU A 216 4.10 2.81 -13.38
C GLU A 216 3.26 3.91 -14.04
N ASN A 217 2.01 3.57 -14.36
CA ASN A 217 1.04 4.48 -14.94
C ASN A 217 0.02 4.92 -13.90
N GLU A 218 -0.60 6.08 -14.15
CA GLU A 218 -1.73 6.55 -13.35
C GLU A 218 -2.91 5.58 -13.46
N ARG A 219 -3.66 5.44 -12.36
CA ARG A 219 -4.85 4.59 -12.31
C ARG A 219 -6.01 5.28 -13.01
N ASP A 220 -6.89 4.48 -13.59
CA ASP A 220 -8.22 4.93 -14.01
C ASP A 220 -9.24 4.51 -12.95
N GLY A 221 -9.61 5.45 -12.09
CA GLY A 221 -10.42 5.19 -10.91
C GLY A 221 -9.81 4.09 -10.01
N ALA A 222 -10.52 2.98 -9.88
CA ALA A 222 -10.10 1.83 -9.08
C ALA A 222 -9.19 0.82 -9.82
N ILE A 223 -8.89 1.05 -11.10
CA ILE A 223 -8.20 0.09 -11.96
C ILE A 223 -6.76 0.54 -12.21
N TYR A 224 -5.81 -0.39 -12.05
CA TYR A 224 -4.43 -0.17 -12.46
C TYR A 224 -4.30 -0.23 -13.98
N ASN A 225 -3.65 0.77 -14.58
CA ASN A 225 -3.35 0.75 -16.00
C ASN A 225 -2.01 0.04 -16.25
N VAL A 226 -2.04 -1.10 -16.94
CA VAL A 226 -0.85 -1.89 -17.28
C VAL A 226 -0.81 -2.09 -18.79
N ASP A 227 0.09 -1.37 -19.47
CA ASP A 227 0.15 -1.37 -20.93
C ASP A 227 0.64 -2.74 -21.47
N ASP A 228 1.64 -3.33 -20.82
CA ASP A 228 2.14 -4.67 -21.14
C ASP A 228 1.35 -5.75 -20.39
N GLN A 229 0.36 -6.31 -21.09
CA GLN A 229 -0.51 -7.36 -20.56
C GLN A 229 0.23 -8.65 -20.19
N SER A 230 1.47 -8.88 -20.68
CA SER A 230 2.27 -10.05 -20.29
C SER A 230 2.76 -9.99 -18.83
N LEU A 231 2.70 -8.81 -18.21
CA LEU A 231 3.00 -8.60 -16.79
C LEU A 231 1.82 -8.96 -15.89
N ILE A 232 0.60 -9.09 -16.42
CA ILE A 232 -0.56 -9.43 -15.59
C ILE A 232 -0.45 -10.87 -15.11
N GLY A 233 -0.56 -11.04 -13.79
CA GLY A 233 -0.51 -12.35 -13.13
C GLY A 233 0.88 -12.71 -12.58
N ILE A 234 1.93 -11.95 -12.92
CA ILE A 234 3.21 -12.04 -12.20
C ILE A 234 3.23 -11.05 -11.02
N PRO A 235 3.77 -11.45 -9.86
CA PRO A 235 3.72 -10.62 -8.65
C PRO A 235 4.61 -9.38 -8.74
N GLU A 236 5.73 -9.42 -9.47
CA GLU A 236 6.66 -8.30 -9.72
C GLU A 236 7.31 -8.46 -11.10
N LYS A 237 7.81 -7.36 -11.70
CA LYS A 237 8.61 -7.41 -12.95
C LYS A 237 9.87 -8.22 -12.68
N ARG A 238 10.39 -8.93 -13.70
CA ARG A 238 11.67 -9.65 -13.56
C ARG A 238 12.77 -8.69 -13.12
N PRO A 239 13.66 -9.08 -12.19
CA PRO A 239 14.78 -8.23 -11.77
C PRO A 239 15.59 -7.74 -12.97
N ALA A 240 15.88 -6.44 -13.01
CA ALA A 240 16.66 -5.85 -14.10
C ALA A 240 18.11 -6.39 -14.13
N LEU A 241 18.66 -6.69 -12.95
CA LEU A 241 20.00 -7.21 -12.78
C LEU A 241 19.97 -8.61 -12.19
N LEU A 242 20.47 -9.58 -12.95
CA LEU A 242 20.62 -10.98 -12.54
C LEU A 242 22.09 -11.38 -12.57
N ALA A 243 22.50 -12.15 -11.57
CA ALA A 243 23.76 -12.87 -11.56
C ALA A 243 23.52 -14.33 -11.91
N HIS A 244 24.17 -14.80 -12.96
CA HIS A 244 24.12 -16.16 -13.47
C HIS A 244 25.40 -16.91 -13.09
N PHE A 245 25.26 -17.91 -12.24
CA PHE A 245 26.31 -18.82 -11.80
C PHE A 245 26.27 -20.08 -12.66
N ARG A 246 27.28 -20.25 -13.51
CA ARG A 246 27.42 -21.43 -14.38
C ARG A 246 28.26 -22.49 -13.66
N LEU A 247 27.60 -23.57 -13.29
CA LEU A 247 28.22 -24.73 -12.66
C LEU A 247 28.09 -25.95 -13.56
N SER A 248 29.00 -26.90 -13.43
CA SER A 248 28.89 -28.20 -14.08
C SER A 248 29.27 -29.35 -13.15
N PHE A 249 28.65 -30.51 -13.40
CA PHE A 249 28.95 -31.77 -12.73
C PHE A 249 28.68 -32.92 -13.70
N ASN A 250 29.65 -33.83 -13.88
CA ASN A 250 29.57 -34.95 -14.83
C ASN A 250 28.97 -34.55 -16.19
N GLU A 251 29.56 -33.52 -16.83
CA GLU A 251 29.15 -32.94 -18.12
C GLU A 251 27.78 -32.22 -18.15
N THR A 252 26.95 -32.35 -17.11
CA THR A 252 25.70 -31.61 -16.99
C THR A 252 25.97 -30.16 -16.62
N LYS A 253 25.46 -29.23 -17.42
CA LYS A 253 25.59 -27.78 -17.22
C LYS A 253 24.36 -27.23 -16.49
N LEU A 254 24.60 -26.46 -15.43
CA LEU A 254 23.59 -25.87 -14.57
C LEU A 254 23.81 -24.36 -14.50
N VAL A 255 22.73 -23.59 -14.64
CA VAL A 255 22.78 -22.13 -14.54
C VAL A 255 21.87 -21.69 -13.41
N PHE A 256 22.45 -21.42 -12.25
CA PHE A 256 21.72 -20.86 -11.12
C PHE A 256 21.68 -19.34 -11.24
N SER A 257 20.53 -18.74 -10.98
CA SER A 257 20.38 -17.28 -11.08
C SER A 257 19.87 -16.70 -9.76
N THR A 258 20.38 -15.53 -9.40
CA THR A 258 19.89 -14.72 -8.28
C THR A 258 19.79 -13.26 -8.71
N PRO A 259 18.77 -12.49 -8.26
CA PRO A 259 18.80 -11.04 -8.42
C PRO A 259 20.03 -10.44 -7.76
N LEU A 260 20.50 -9.32 -8.31
CA LEU A 260 21.37 -8.42 -7.56
C LEU A 260 20.53 -7.76 -6.46
N LEU A 261 20.99 -7.88 -5.21
CA LEU A 261 20.31 -7.34 -4.03
C LEU A 261 21.19 -6.31 -3.32
N TYR A 262 20.57 -5.40 -2.58
CA TYR A 262 21.27 -4.64 -1.56
C TYR A 262 21.25 -5.45 -0.26
N ARG A 263 22.39 -5.53 0.43
CA ARG A 263 22.48 -6.18 1.74
C ARG A 263 23.05 -5.22 2.77
N GLU A 264 22.37 -5.11 3.90
CA GLU A 264 22.86 -4.46 5.11
C GLU A 264 22.80 -5.41 6.31
N THR A 265 23.61 -5.12 7.32
CA THR A 265 23.55 -5.84 8.60
C THR A 265 22.87 -4.96 9.63
N ASP A 266 21.63 -5.31 9.97
CA ASP A 266 20.88 -4.66 11.04
C ASP A 266 21.26 -5.28 12.41
N PRO A 267 21.56 -4.47 13.45
CA PRO A 267 21.96 -4.99 14.75
C PRO A 267 20.93 -5.91 15.44
N THR A 268 19.65 -5.81 15.07
CA THR A 268 18.54 -6.57 15.67
C THR A 268 18.02 -7.68 14.77
N ARG A 269 18.05 -7.48 13.43
CA ARG A 269 17.51 -8.40 12.43
C ARG A 269 18.57 -9.25 11.74
N GLY A 270 19.85 -8.94 11.89
CA GLY A 270 20.94 -9.62 11.19
C GLY A 270 21.01 -9.17 9.73
N GLU A 271 21.16 -10.12 8.81
CA GLU A 271 21.23 -9.82 7.37
C GLU A 271 19.87 -9.37 6.84
N VAL A 272 19.79 -8.15 6.33
CA VAL A 272 18.60 -7.58 5.70
C VAL A 272 18.90 -7.37 4.23
N TYR A 273 18.12 -8.05 3.39
CA TYR A 273 18.18 -7.93 1.93
C TYR A 273 17.05 -7.03 1.45
N SER A 274 17.34 -6.16 0.50
CA SER A 274 16.32 -5.41 -0.24
C SER A 274 16.61 -5.39 -1.74
N PRO A 275 15.58 -5.23 -2.58
CA PRO A 275 15.78 -5.05 -4.01
C PRO A 275 16.61 -3.80 -4.31
N VAL A 276 17.46 -3.88 -5.33
CA VAL A 276 18.11 -2.70 -5.91
C VAL A 276 17.13 -2.03 -6.88
N ALA A 277 16.96 -0.72 -6.76
CA ALA A 277 16.11 0.05 -7.67
C ALA A 277 16.94 0.91 -8.62
N ILE A 278 16.62 0.86 -9.92
CA ILE A 278 17.11 1.80 -10.92
C ILE A 278 16.19 3.02 -10.92
N SER A 279 16.77 4.21 -10.73
CA SER A 279 16.05 5.48 -10.60
C SER A 279 16.43 6.49 -11.69
N PRO A 280 15.61 7.56 -11.87
CA PRO A 280 16.09 8.80 -12.48
C PRO A 280 17.33 9.35 -11.77
N PRO A 281 18.17 10.18 -12.43
CA PRO A 281 19.35 10.80 -11.83
C PRO A 281 19.00 11.81 -10.73
N VAL A 282 17.87 12.51 -10.86
CA VAL A 282 17.32 13.42 -9.85
C VAL A 282 15.82 13.22 -9.79
N THR A 283 15.27 13.22 -8.58
CA THR A 283 13.82 13.16 -8.33
C THR A 283 13.34 14.43 -7.64
N VAL A 284 12.08 14.78 -7.86
CA VAL A 284 11.46 15.99 -7.29
C VAL A 284 10.19 15.63 -6.51
N ASN A 285 10.12 16.02 -5.25
CA ASN A 285 8.98 15.79 -4.37
C ASN A 285 8.39 17.12 -3.90
N PHE A 286 7.07 17.28 -3.99
CA PHE A 286 6.37 18.37 -3.32
C PHE A 286 6.28 18.11 -1.81
N GLU A 287 6.31 19.16 -0.99
CA GLU A 287 6.21 19.04 0.47
C GLU A 287 4.81 18.58 0.93
N SER A 288 3.78 18.88 0.13
CA SER A 288 2.40 18.46 0.37
C SER A 288 1.81 17.73 -0.84
N ASP A 289 0.84 16.84 -0.58
CA ASP A 289 0.00 16.19 -1.59
C ASP A 289 -1.07 17.13 -2.17
N LEU A 290 -1.38 18.23 -1.45
CA LEU A 290 -2.45 19.18 -1.79
C LEU A 290 -2.15 20.57 -1.17
N TYR A 291 -2.26 21.62 -1.97
CA TYR A 291 -2.21 23.00 -1.49
C TYR A 291 -3.58 23.66 -1.59
N LEU A 292 -4.08 24.14 -0.44
CA LEU A 292 -5.38 24.83 -0.34
C LEU A 292 -5.21 26.35 -0.35
N PHE A 293 -6.05 27.03 -1.13
CA PHE A 293 -6.11 28.48 -1.21
C PHE A 293 -7.53 28.93 -0.84
N PRO A 294 -7.79 29.25 0.45
CA PRO A 294 -9.10 29.71 0.90
C PRO A 294 -9.41 31.16 0.49
N SER A 295 -8.46 31.84 -0.17
CA SER A 295 -8.56 33.22 -0.64
C SER A 295 -7.52 33.49 -1.73
N ASN A 296 -7.50 34.71 -2.29
CA ASN A 296 -6.56 35.10 -3.35
C ASN A 296 -5.14 35.45 -2.83
N ILE A 297 -4.80 35.01 -1.61
CA ILE A 297 -3.49 35.29 -1.01
C ILE A 297 -2.47 34.30 -1.57
N LYS A 298 -1.33 34.82 -2.04
CA LYS A 298 -0.22 33.99 -2.50
C LYS A 298 0.32 33.10 -1.38
N ARG A 299 0.76 31.89 -1.71
CA ARG A 299 1.39 30.97 -0.75
C ARG A 299 2.74 30.50 -1.26
N GLU A 300 3.62 30.18 -0.32
CA GLU A 300 4.86 29.49 -0.62
C GLU A 300 4.55 28.01 -0.91
N LEU A 301 5.13 27.49 -1.99
CA LEU A 301 5.15 26.09 -2.37
C LEU A 301 6.60 25.64 -2.33
N ARG A 302 6.87 24.51 -1.69
CA ARG A 302 8.22 23.97 -1.55
C ARG A 302 8.34 22.62 -2.24
N VAL A 303 9.47 22.43 -2.91
CA VAL A 303 9.83 21.18 -3.56
C VAL A 303 11.23 20.77 -3.13
N THR A 304 11.42 19.49 -2.89
CA THR A 304 12.72 18.92 -2.53
C THR A 304 13.24 18.14 -3.73
N LEU A 305 14.43 18.51 -4.19
CA LEU A 305 15.19 17.69 -5.13
C LEU A 305 16.07 16.73 -4.35
N ARG A 306 16.11 15.49 -4.80
CA ARG A 306 17.04 14.47 -4.31
C ARG A 306 17.93 14.02 -5.45
N ASN A 307 19.23 14.22 -5.29
CA ASN A 307 20.24 13.81 -6.24
C ASN A 307 20.62 12.34 -6.04
N LEU A 308 20.63 11.56 -7.12
CA LEU A 308 20.93 10.13 -7.12
C LEU A 308 22.13 9.80 -8.03
N LYS A 309 22.83 10.80 -8.57
CA LYS A 309 24.01 10.67 -9.44
C LYS A 309 25.03 11.78 -9.15
N ASP A 310 26.32 11.45 -9.07
CA ASP A 310 27.37 12.45 -8.84
C ASP A 310 27.44 13.48 -9.96
N ASN A 311 27.83 14.73 -9.62
CA ASN A 311 28.03 15.84 -10.54
C ASN A 311 26.83 16.10 -11.45
N THR A 312 25.65 16.32 -10.85
CA THR A 312 24.41 16.53 -11.60
C THR A 312 23.93 17.97 -11.44
N SER A 313 23.89 18.71 -12.56
CA SER A 313 23.33 20.06 -12.62
C SER A 313 22.21 20.14 -13.65
N GLY A 314 21.34 21.13 -13.50
CA GLY A 314 20.21 21.28 -14.40
C GLY A 314 19.24 22.39 -13.99
N LEU A 315 18.07 22.38 -14.62
CA LEU A 315 17.01 23.35 -14.40
C LEU A 315 15.77 22.65 -13.82
N LEU A 316 15.24 23.19 -12.73
CA LEU A 316 13.94 22.83 -12.18
C LEU A 316 12.87 23.82 -12.67
N ARG A 317 11.81 23.30 -13.29
CA ARG A 317 10.66 24.08 -13.75
C ARG A 317 9.37 23.56 -13.14
N LEU A 318 8.50 24.47 -12.71
CA LEU A 318 7.12 24.14 -12.37
C LEU A 318 6.17 24.55 -13.49
N ASN A 319 5.33 23.61 -13.94
CA ASN A 319 4.31 23.84 -14.95
C ASN A 319 2.94 23.93 -14.26
N ALA A 320 2.35 25.12 -14.31
CA ALA A 320 0.98 25.38 -13.85
C ALA A 320 0.05 25.67 -15.03
N PRO A 321 -1.28 25.48 -14.85
CA PRO A 321 -2.28 25.96 -15.80
C PRO A 321 -2.29 27.50 -15.90
N ASP A 322 -2.76 28.03 -17.03
CA ASP A 322 -2.67 29.46 -17.39
C ASP A 322 -3.35 30.42 -16.38
N ASN A 323 -4.29 29.94 -15.58
CA ASN A 323 -4.99 30.70 -14.55
C ASN A 323 -4.19 30.84 -13.25
N TRP A 324 -3.09 30.10 -13.08
CA TRP A 324 -2.19 30.19 -11.94
C TRP A 324 -0.87 30.85 -12.34
N LYS A 325 -0.31 31.65 -11.44
CA LYS A 325 1.03 32.23 -11.63
C LYS A 325 2.01 31.66 -10.62
N ILE A 326 3.22 31.34 -11.07
CA ILE A 326 4.34 30.86 -10.26
C ILE A 326 5.50 31.86 -10.35
N GLU A 327 6.14 32.19 -9.22
CA GLU A 327 7.36 33.01 -9.19
C GLU A 327 8.43 32.41 -8.26
N PRO A 328 9.67 32.17 -8.72
CA PRO A 328 10.09 32.16 -10.13
C PRO A 328 9.43 30.99 -10.89
N SER A 329 9.43 30.96 -12.23
CA SER A 329 8.90 29.79 -12.97
C SER A 329 9.90 28.63 -13.04
N GLU A 330 11.19 28.94 -12.87
CA GLU A 330 12.29 27.99 -12.95
C GLU A 330 13.47 28.42 -12.06
N ILE A 331 14.25 27.44 -11.60
CA ILE A 331 15.41 27.61 -10.73
C ILE A 331 16.52 26.64 -11.17
N ASP A 332 17.75 27.13 -11.32
CA ASP A 332 18.93 26.28 -11.57
C ASP A 332 19.34 25.52 -10.30
N PHE A 333 19.85 24.30 -10.48
CA PHE A 333 20.46 23.50 -9.40
C PHE A 333 21.78 22.89 -9.85
N ASP A 334 22.66 22.63 -8.89
CA ASP A 334 23.96 22.02 -9.08
C ASP A 334 24.29 21.16 -7.84
N PHE A 335 24.51 19.86 -8.05
CA PHE A 335 24.83 18.90 -7.00
C PHE A 335 26.18 18.23 -7.29
N GLU A 336 27.05 18.23 -6.29
CA GLU A 336 28.38 17.61 -6.42
C GLU A 336 28.29 16.10 -6.19
N ASN A 337 27.63 15.69 -5.11
CA ASN A 337 27.61 14.32 -4.63
C ASN A 337 26.22 13.69 -4.69
N ARG A 338 26.22 12.38 -4.91
CA ARG A 338 25.05 11.52 -4.74
C ARG A 338 24.46 11.64 -3.33
N ASN A 339 23.14 11.53 -3.23
CA ASN A 339 22.32 11.64 -2.01
C ASN A 339 22.24 13.06 -1.41
N GLU A 340 22.70 14.09 -2.13
CA GLU A 340 22.38 15.46 -1.77
C GLU A 340 20.87 15.73 -1.92
N GLU A 341 20.31 16.45 -0.95
CA GLU A 341 18.93 16.93 -0.99
C GLU A 341 18.92 18.44 -0.81
N THR A 342 18.13 19.14 -1.61
CA THR A 342 17.95 20.60 -1.49
C THR A 342 16.51 20.98 -1.71
N GLN A 343 16.02 21.86 -0.86
CA GLN A 343 14.66 22.40 -0.94
C GLN A 343 14.67 23.73 -1.70
N PHE A 344 13.73 23.87 -2.61
CA PHE A 344 13.50 25.07 -3.42
C PHE A 344 12.11 25.62 -3.13
N SER A 345 11.99 26.94 -3.11
CA SER A 345 10.76 27.65 -2.80
C SER A 345 10.25 28.43 -4.00
N PHE A 346 8.94 28.32 -4.22
CA PHE A 346 8.18 28.99 -5.25
C PHE A 346 7.03 29.76 -4.60
N PHE A 347 6.61 30.88 -5.17
CA PHE A 347 5.39 31.57 -4.77
C PHE A 347 4.27 31.31 -5.77
N MET A 348 3.17 30.76 -5.27
CA MET A 348 1.96 30.47 -6.02
C MET A 348 0.93 31.57 -5.83
N PHE A 349 0.39 32.09 -6.93
CA PHE A 349 -0.68 33.07 -6.94
C PHE A 349 -1.94 32.41 -7.49
N PRO A 350 -3.00 32.29 -6.67
CA PRO A 350 -4.24 31.65 -7.09
C PRO A 350 -5.07 32.51 -8.05
N PRO A 351 -5.94 31.89 -8.87
CA PRO A 351 -6.95 32.59 -9.64
C PRO A 351 -8.01 33.23 -8.73
N ASP A 352 -8.75 34.19 -9.29
CA ASP A 352 -9.86 34.83 -8.57
C ASP A 352 -11.06 33.91 -8.36
N LYS A 353 -11.25 32.92 -9.24
CA LYS A 353 -12.37 31.99 -9.22
C LYS A 353 -11.95 30.66 -8.59
N GLU A 354 -12.92 29.96 -8.00
CA GLU A 354 -12.72 28.59 -7.56
C GLU A 354 -12.21 27.70 -8.70
N SER A 355 -11.25 26.84 -8.38
CA SER A 355 -10.67 25.90 -9.31
C SER A 355 -10.04 24.70 -8.60
N HIS A 356 -9.98 23.58 -9.30
CA HIS A 356 -9.27 22.37 -8.90
C HIS A 356 -8.35 22.02 -10.05
N ASP A 357 -7.05 22.24 -9.83
CA ASP A 357 -6.01 22.20 -10.85
C ASP A 357 -4.83 21.35 -10.37
N GLU A 358 -3.93 21.01 -11.29
CA GLU A 358 -2.72 20.23 -11.01
C GLU A 358 -1.48 21.02 -11.44
N ILE A 359 -0.42 21.00 -10.62
CA ILE A 359 0.92 21.44 -11.01
C ILE A 359 1.81 20.23 -11.19
N THR A 360 2.70 20.30 -12.17
CA THR A 360 3.74 19.29 -12.39
C THR A 360 5.12 19.92 -12.29
N ALA A 361 6.11 19.15 -11.82
CA ALA A 361 7.51 19.52 -11.85
C ALA A 361 8.24 18.81 -13.00
N GLU A 362 9.11 19.55 -13.69
CA GLU A 362 9.99 19.06 -14.74
C GLU A 362 11.44 19.45 -14.42
N LEU A 363 12.36 18.52 -14.57
CA LEU A 363 13.80 18.70 -14.46
C LEU A 363 14.42 18.56 -15.85
N VAL A 364 15.32 19.46 -16.22
CA VAL A 364 16.08 19.39 -17.47
C VAL A 364 17.55 19.19 -17.12
N ILE A 365 18.11 18.04 -17.50
CA ILE A 365 19.51 17.61 -17.24
C ILE A 365 20.07 17.06 -18.54
N ASP A 366 21.17 17.63 -19.06
CA ASP A 366 21.82 17.19 -20.31
C ASP A 366 20.83 16.94 -21.46
N ASP A 367 19.95 17.91 -21.73
CA ASP A 367 18.85 17.88 -22.71
C ASP A 367 17.72 16.84 -22.46
N ASN A 368 17.84 16.02 -21.41
CA ASN A 368 16.82 15.06 -21.02
C ASN A 368 15.85 15.66 -20.00
N LYS A 369 14.59 15.24 -20.10
CA LYS A 369 13.50 15.70 -19.23
C LYS A 369 13.11 14.61 -18.24
N TYR A 370 13.06 14.97 -16.96
CA TYR A 370 12.61 14.09 -15.89
C TYR A 370 11.46 14.75 -15.12
N SER A 371 10.48 13.96 -14.70
CA SER A 371 9.28 14.46 -14.01
C SER A 371 8.81 13.47 -12.95
N LYS A 372 9.75 12.81 -12.29
CA LYS A 372 9.48 11.72 -11.36
C LYS A 372 9.78 12.14 -9.92
N SER A 373 8.89 11.76 -9.01
CA SER A 373 9.10 11.84 -7.56
C SER A 373 9.77 10.56 -7.04
N PHE A 374 10.20 10.60 -5.78
CA PHE A 374 10.70 9.43 -5.07
C PHE A 374 9.74 9.06 -3.94
N VAL A 375 9.19 7.85 -3.95
CA VAL A 375 8.37 7.32 -2.86
C VAL A 375 8.94 5.99 -2.39
N SER A 376 9.18 5.90 -1.09
CA SER A 376 9.63 4.67 -0.43
C SER A 376 8.49 4.10 0.40
N ILE A 377 8.12 2.85 0.14
CA ILE A 377 7.11 2.11 0.91
C ILE A 377 7.87 1.08 1.73
N SER A 378 7.96 1.34 3.04
CA SER A 378 8.70 0.53 3.99
C SER A 378 7.81 0.13 5.16
N TYR A 379 7.50 -1.16 5.25
CA TYR A 379 6.84 -1.77 6.39
C TYR A 379 7.64 -2.99 6.83
N ASP A 380 7.70 -3.28 8.12
CA ASP A 380 8.45 -4.43 8.65
C ASP A 380 8.04 -5.79 8.02
N HIS A 381 6.84 -5.85 7.45
CA HIS A 381 6.24 -7.07 6.89
C HIS A 381 6.23 -7.12 5.37
N LEU A 382 6.76 -6.11 4.68
CA LEU A 382 6.89 -6.09 3.23
C LEU A 382 8.35 -5.78 2.86
N PRO A 383 8.89 -6.35 1.77
CA PRO A 383 10.13 -5.84 1.20
C PRO A 383 10.00 -4.35 0.90
N LEU A 384 11.09 -3.61 1.05
CA LEU A 384 11.14 -2.19 0.67
C LEU A 384 10.76 -2.05 -0.80
N GLN A 385 9.78 -1.19 -1.09
CA GLN A 385 9.39 -0.86 -2.46
C GLN A 385 9.75 0.60 -2.76
N THR A 386 10.34 0.82 -3.92
CA THR A 386 10.63 2.17 -4.45
C THR A 386 9.72 2.43 -5.64
N VAL A 387 9.03 3.57 -5.61
CA VAL A 387 8.08 3.97 -6.65
C VAL A 387 8.43 5.38 -7.12
N PHE A 388 8.36 5.59 -8.43
CA PHE A 388 8.63 6.86 -9.08
C PHE A 388 7.35 7.39 -9.76
N PRO A 389 6.37 7.89 -8.99
CA PRO A 389 5.19 8.50 -9.57
C PRO A 389 5.57 9.80 -10.28
N LYS A 390 4.67 10.30 -11.13
CA LYS A 390 4.83 11.63 -11.71
C LYS A 390 4.88 12.67 -10.59
N ALA A 391 5.80 13.62 -10.71
CA ALA A 391 5.94 14.71 -9.77
C ALA A 391 4.87 15.74 -10.02
N LYS A 392 3.78 15.61 -9.26
CA LYS A 392 2.62 16.47 -9.35
C LYS A 392 2.01 16.74 -7.98
N VAL A 393 1.26 17.83 -7.89
CA VAL A 393 0.49 18.21 -6.72
C VAL A 393 -0.83 18.84 -7.12
N ASN A 394 -1.87 18.57 -6.35
CA ASN A 394 -3.17 19.21 -6.54
C ASN A 394 -3.18 20.60 -5.92
N LEU A 395 -3.79 21.54 -6.62
CA LEU A 395 -4.11 22.87 -6.14
C LEU A 395 -5.61 23.05 -6.09
N VAL A 396 -6.10 23.55 -4.97
CA VAL A 396 -7.51 23.85 -4.83
C VAL A 396 -7.68 25.29 -4.37
N ARG A 397 -8.26 26.10 -5.25
CA ARG A 397 -8.78 27.41 -4.93
C ARG A 397 -10.26 27.25 -4.58
N LEU A 398 -10.60 27.56 -3.33
CA LEU A 398 -11.98 27.49 -2.85
C LEU A 398 -12.35 28.74 -2.03
N ASP A 399 -13.60 29.17 -2.14
CA ASP A 399 -14.15 30.21 -1.29
C ASP A 399 -14.74 29.57 -0.03
N ILE A 400 -14.29 30.06 1.12
CA ILE A 400 -14.81 29.68 2.43
C ILE A 400 -15.34 30.96 3.08
N GLY A 401 -16.52 30.85 3.68
CA GLY A 401 -17.11 31.89 4.50
C GLY A 401 -16.22 32.29 5.68
N GLU A 402 -16.62 33.35 6.37
CA GLU A 402 -15.83 33.92 7.45
C GLU A 402 -15.46 32.88 8.52
N LYS A 403 -14.18 32.86 8.90
CA LYS A 403 -13.69 32.00 9.97
C LYS A 403 -14.02 32.63 11.31
N VAL A 404 -15.03 32.06 11.97
CA VAL A 404 -15.47 32.47 13.31
C VAL A 404 -14.87 31.62 14.44
N VAL A 405 -14.14 30.56 14.07
CA VAL A 405 -13.43 29.65 14.96
C VAL A 405 -11.95 29.95 14.91
N ASN A 406 -11.32 30.13 16.07
CA ASN A 406 -9.89 30.37 16.18
C ASN A 406 -9.15 29.11 16.63
N LYS A 407 -9.58 28.48 17.73
CA LYS A 407 -8.85 27.38 18.37
C LYS A 407 -9.63 26.07 18.40
N ILE A 408 -9.09 25.04 17.76
CA ILE A 408 -9.70 23.71 17.60
C ILE A 408 -8.95 22.70 18.49
N GLY A 409 -9.67 22.00 19.37
CA GLY A 409 -9.14 20.83 20.06
C GLY A 409 -9.42 19.56 19.25
N TYR A 410 -8.40 18.75 18.94
CA TYR A 410 -8.57 17.58 18.09
C TYR A 410 -8.13 16.30 18.79
N LEU A 411 -9.04 15.34 18.94
CA LEU A 411 -8.75 13.99 19.41
C LEU A 411 -8.34 13.13 18.23
N HIS A 412 -7.07 12.69 18.20
CA HIS A 412 -6.55 12.01 17.03
C HIS A 412 -7.18 10.62 16.84
N GLY A 413 -7.67 10.37 15.62
CA GLY A 413 -8.24 9.11 15.17
C GLY A 413 -7.23 8.18 14.50
N SER A 414 -7.70 7.04 14.00
CA SER A 414 -6.85 6.06 13.31
C SER A 414 -6.51 6.49 11.89
N GLY A 415 -5.30 6.98 11.65
CA GLY A 415 -4.83 7.36 10.29
C GLY A 415 -5.47 8.64 9.77
N ASP A 416 -5.85 9.54 10.67
CA ASP A 416 -6.62 10.74 10.37
C ASP A 416 -5.73 11.89 9.86
N LYS A 417 -5.95 12.37 8.63
CA LYS A 417 -5.23 13.52 8.06
C LYS A 417 -5.98 14.85 8.20
N ILE A 418 -7.20 14.87 8.73
CA ILE A 418 -8.02 16.09 8.79
C ILE A 418 -7.35 17.24 9.56
N PRO A 419 -6.64 17.04 10.70
CA PRO A 419 -5.95 18.14 11.39
C PRO A 419 -4.98 18.91 10.50
N TYR A 420 -4.27 18.21 9.62
CA TYR A 420 -3.34 18.81 8.67
C TYR A 420 -4.07 19.76 7.70
N TYR A 421 -5.19 19.33 7.12
CA TYR A 421 -5.94 20.16 6.18
C TYR A 421 -6.65 21.35 6.85
N LEU A 422 -7.04 21.23 8.11
CA LEU A 422 -7.54 22.36 8.90
C LEU A 422 -6.43 23.39 9.14
N HIS A 423 -5.19 22.97 9.40
CA HIS A 423 -4.04 23.87 9.44
C HIS A 423 -3.76 24.53 8.09
N GLU A 424 -3.86 23.79 6.98
CA GLU A 424 -3.72 24.32 5.62
C GLU A 424 -4.80 25.36 5.30
N LEU A 425 -6.01 25.17 5.83
CA LEU A 425 -7.06 26.19 5.77
C LEU A 425 -6.77 27.39 6.66
N GLY A 426 -5.80 27.34 7.57
CA GLY A 426 -5.39 28.42 8.46
C GLY A 426 -6.15 28.46 9.79
N PHE A 427 -6.57 27.32 10.33
CA PHE A 427 -7.06 27.19 11.71
C PHE A 427 -5.93 26.83 12.68
N ASP A 428 -6.04 27.24 13.95
CA ASP A 428 -5.16 26.79 15.02
C ASP A 428 -5.70 25.47 15.60
N VAL A 429 -5.09 24.36 15.20
CA VAL A 429 -5.49 23.00 15.61
C VAL A 429 -4.50 22.46 16.64
N ILE A 430 -5.01 22.09 17.81
CA ILE A 430 -4.24 21.50 18.90
C ILE A 430 -4.65 20.05 19.06
N ILE A 431 -3.71 19.13 18.84
CA ILE A 431 -3.91 17.72 19.12
C ILE A 431 -4.00 17.53 20.65
N LEU A 432 -5.15 17.07 21.14
CA LEU A 432 -5.42 16.89 22.55
C LEU A 432 -4.74 15.62 23.06
N THR A 433 -3.98 15.76 24.15
CA THR A 433 -3.32 14.65 24.83
C THR A 433 -4.17 14.13 26.01
N ASP A 434 -3.79 12.97 26.53
CA ASP A 434 -4.34 12.43 27.79
C ASP A 434 -4.28 13.46 28.93
N GLY A 435 -3.23 14.28 28.97
CA GLY A 435 -3.04 15.32 30.00
C GLY A 435 -4.05 16.46 29.84
N ASP A 436 -4.28 16.92 28.62
CA ASP A 436 -5.24 17.99 28.31
C ASP A 436 -6.67 17.58 28.65
N LEU A 437 -7.04 16.34 28.33
CA LEU A 437 -8.37 15.83 28.64
C LEU A 437 -8.54 15.52 30.12
N SER A 438 -7.50 15.01 30.79
CA SER A 438 -7.59 14.62 32.19
C SER A 438 -7.47 15.78 33.16
N ASN A 439 -6.78 16.87 32.81
CA ASN A 439 -6.52 17.98 33.74
C ASN A 439 -6.59 19.37 33.08
N GLY A 440 -6.70 19.46 31.76
CA GLY A 440 -6.72 20.72 31.04
C GLY A 440 -8.05 21.44 31.11
N ASN A 441 -8.03 22.73 30.80
CA ASN A 441 -9.24 23.53 30.65
C ASN A 441 -9.74 23.43 29.20
N LEU A 442 -10.83 22.70 28.97
CA LEU A 442 -11.42 22.54 27.64
C LEU A 442 -12.13 23.80 27.12
N SER A 443 -12.49 24.75 28.00
CA SER A 443 -13.20 25.98 27.61
C SER A 443 -12.37 26.92 26.73
N GLN A 444 -11.07 26.65 26.58
CA GLN A 444 -10.19 27.43 25.70
C GLN A 444 -10.39 27.10 24.21
N TYR A 445 -11.07 25.99 23.90
CA TYR A 445 -11.33 25.56 22.53
C TYR A 445 -12.72 26.02 22.10
N ASP A 446 -12.80 26.62 20.92
CA ASP A 446 -14.07 27.02 20.31
C ASP A 446 -14.89 25.79 19.89
N VAL A 447 -14.19 24.71 19.52
CA VAL A 447 -14.74 23.42 19.12
C VAL A 447 -13.76 22.30 19.46
N ILE A 448 -14.30 21.15 19.86
CA ILE A 448 -13.55 19.91 19.99
C ILE A 448 -14.02 18.94 18.90
N ILE A 449 -13.08 18.22 18.27
CA ILE A 449 -13.37 17.24 17.21
C ILE A 449 -12.85 15.87 17.63
N SER A 450 -13.70 14.86 17.53
CA SER A 450 -13.30 13.45 17.58
C SER A 450 -12.88 12.98 16.20
N GLY A 451 -11.62 12.57 16.06
CA GLY A 451 -11.08 11.98 14.84
C GLY A 451 -11.71 10.63 14.49
N ILE A 452 -11.46 10.15 13.28
CA ILE A 452 -12.04 8.90 12.80
C ILE A 452 -11.70 7.72 13.72
N ARG A 453 -12.72 6.95 14.08
CA ARG A 453 -12.62 5.74 14.93
C ARG A 453 -12.01 5.99 16.30
N ALA A 454 -11.96 7.24 16.80
CA ALA A 454 -11.38 7.55 18.10
C ALA A 454 -12.02 6.72 19.24
N TYR A 455 -13.34 6.47 19.20
CA TYR A 455 -14.02 5.60 20.17
C TYR A 455 -13.69 4.12 20.02
N ASN A 456 -13.23 3.67 18.84
CA ASN A 456 -12.81 2.29 18.64
C ASN A 456 -11.35 2.04 19.03
N THR A 457 -10.48 3.06 18.93
CA THR A 457 -9.03 2.89 19.10
C THR A 457 -8.51 3.41 20.42
N ASN A 458 -9.08 4.50 20.97
CA ASN A 458 -8.62 5.07 22.22
C ASN A 458 -9.33 4.41 23.42
N LYS A 459 -8.54 3.68 24.22
CA LYS A 459 -9.02 2.89 25.36
C LYS A 459 -9.57 3.73 26.51
N ARG A 460 -9.43 5.05 26.48
CA ARG A 460 -9.83 5.98 27.53
C ARG A 460 -10.95 6.92 27.10
N MET A 461 -11.54 6.74 25.92
CA MET A 461 -12.65 7.60 25.46
C MET A 461 -13.81 7.63 26.45
N ASP A 462 -14.16 6.49 27.06
CA ASP A 462 -15.21 6.42 28.09
C ASP A 462 -14.97 7.40 29.25
N ILE A 463 -13.70 7.66 29.58
CA ILE A 463 -13.29 8.58 30.66
C ILE A 463 -13.32 10.03 30.16
N TYR A 464 -12.85 10.28 28.94
CA TYR A 464 -12.83 11.62 28.37
C TYR A 464 -14.23 12.13 28.04
N GLN A 465 -15.15 11.22 27.74
CA GLN A 465 -16.53 11.51 27.39
C GLN A 465 -17.20 12.41 28.43
N GLU A 466 -17.09 12.07 29.72
CA GLU A 466 -17.74 12.83 30.81
C GLU A 466 -17.34 14.31 30.78
N LYS A 467 -16.04 14.59 30.60
CA LYS A 467 -15.52 15.96 30.55
C LYS A 467 -15.83 16.70 29.26
N ILE A 468 -15.84 15.98 28.15
CA ILE A 468 -16.23 16.55 26.85
C ILE A 468 -17.70 16.94 26.91
N LEU A 469 -18.56 16.10 27.50
CA LEU A 469 -19.97 16.41 27.68
C LEU A 469 -20.18 17.57 28.65
N GLU A 470 -19.38 17.69 29.71
CA GLU A 470 -19.39 18.90 30.56
C GLU A 470 -19.00 20.17 29.77
N TYR A 471 -17.98 20.08 28.92
CA TYR A 471 -17.59 21.16 28.01
C TYR A 471 -18.73 21.55 27.07
N VAL A 472 -19.42 20.58 26.46
CA VAL A 472 -20.59 20.83 25.59
C VAL A 472 -21.71 21.46 26.39
N ASN A 473 -22.06 20.91 27.57
CA ASN A 473 -23.12 21.44 28.42
C ASN A 473 -22.89 22.92 28.79
N ASN A 474 -21.63 23.34 28.91
CA ASN A 474 -21.23 24.72 29.20
C ASN A 474 -21.04 25.61 27.95
N GLY A 475 -21.60 25.22 26.80
CA GLY A 475 -21.60 26.04 25.59
C GLY A 475 -20.55 25.67 24.54
N GLY A 476 -19.81 24.58 24.75
CA GLY A 476 -18.85 24.05 23.79
C GLY A 476 -19.52 23.40 22.58
N THR A 477 -18.79 23.34 21.46
CA THR A 477 -19.22 22.55 20.27
C THR A 477 -18.38 21.28 20.19
N TYR A 478 -19.02 20.12 20.06
CA TYR A 478 -18.34 18.85 19.86
C TYR A 478 -18.77 18.17 18.55
N VAL A 479 -17.79 17.91 17.67
CA VAL A 479 -18.01 17.20 16.41
C VAL A 479 -17.42 15.79 16.51
N VAL A 480 -18.28 14.77 16.48
CA VAL A 480 -17.89 13.36 16.45
C VAL A 480 -17.88 12.87 15.03
N GLN A 481 -16.73 12.42 14.55
CA GLN A 481 -16.63 11.76 13.26
C GLN A 481 -16.76 10.25 13.38
N TYR A 482 -17.17 9.64 12.27
CA TYR A 482 -17.11 8.22 11.90
C TYR A 482 -16.52 7.25 12.94
N ASN A 483 -17.33 6.29 13.40
CA ASN A 483 -16.89 5.13 14.18
C ASN A 483 -17.51 3.83 13.63
N THR A 484 -16.93 2.68 14.00
CA THR A 484 -17.35 1.34 13.55
C THR A 484 -17.98 0.53 14.70
N LEU A 485 -18.71 -0.53 14.35
CA LEU A 485 -19.27 -1.54 15.27
C LEU A 485 -18.21 -2.44 15.96
N GLY A 486 -16.97 -1.97 16.11
CA GLY A 486 -15.88 -2.75 16.71
C GLY A 486 -16.19 -3.18 18.16
N LYS A 487 -15.38 -4.11 18.69
CA LYS A 487 -15.54 -4.72 20.03
C LYS A 487 -15.68 -3.72 21.19
N ARG A 488 -15.28 -2.46 20.98
CA ARG A 488 -15.43 -1.36 21.93
C ARG A 488 -16.08 -0.20 21.20
N TYR A 489 -17.36 -0.02 21.46
CA TYR A 489 -18.14 1.13 21.04
C TYR A 489 -18.89 1.65 22.26
N ALA A 490 -18.69 2.91 22.57
CA ALA A 490 -19.43 3.64 23.59
C ALA A 490 -20.28 4.70 22.90
N ASN A 491 -21.42 5.04 23.49
CA ASN A 491 -22.27 6.11 23.00
C ASN A 491 -21.45 7.43 22.95
N PRO A 492 -21.27 8.04 21.77
CA PRO A 492 -20.39 9.19 21.61
C PRO A 492 -21.04 10.53 22.00
N GLY A 493 -22.33 10.54 22.34
CA GLY A 493 -23.05 11.76 22.73
C GLY A 493 -23.73 11.67 24.11
N PRO A 494 -24.46 12.74 24.51
CA PRO A 494 -25.22 12.77 25.75
C PRO A 494 -26.54 11.98 25.67
N TYR A 495 -27.07 11.79 24.46
CA TYR A 495 -28.30 11.03 24.19
C TYR A 495 -27.96 9.74 23.45
N GLU A 496 -28.81 8.71 23.53
CA GLU A 496 -28.56 7.41 22.93
C GLU A 496 -28.43 7.50 21.41
N LEU A 497 -27.40 6.83 20.88
CA LEU A 497 -27.10 6.78 19.45
C LEU A 497 -26.46 5.41 19.14
N LYS A 498 -27.06 4.70 18.19
CA LYS A 498 -26.64 3.36 17.82
C LYS A 498 -26.11 3.33 16.40
N ILE A 499 -24.79 3.19 16.28
CA ILE A 499 -24.14 2.95 15.00
C ILE A 499 -24.63 1.63 14.40
N SER A 500 -24.78 1.60 13.08
CA SER A 500 -25.20 0.43 12.32
C SER A 500 -24.19 0.06 11.23
N ARG A 501 -24.58 -0.82 10.30
CA ARG A 501 -23.80 -1.12 9.08
C ARG A 501 -24.26 -0.33 7.87
N ASP A 502 -25.23 0.55 8.05
CA ASP A 502 -25.76 1.40 6.99
C ASP A 502 -24.65 2.27 6.41
N ARG A 503 -24.67 2.42 5.09
CA ARG A 503 -23.66 3.13 4.31
C ARG A 503 -24.26 3.59 3.00
N VAL A 504 -23.58 4.54 2.36
CA VAL A 504 -23.85 4.98 0.99
C VAL A 504 -22.50 5.05 0.28
N THR A 505 -22.29 4.07 -0.59
CA THR A 505 -21.03 3.81 -1.28
C THR A 505 -21.00 4.33 -2.71
N GLU A 506 -22.15 4.74 -3.26
CA GLU A 506 -22.20 5.42 -4.55
C GLU A 506 -21.74 6.89 -4.40
N GLU A 507 -20.65 7.23 -5.08
CA GLU A 507 -20.01 8.56 -5.05
C GLU A 507 -20.95 9.68 -5.50
N ASP A 508 -21.84 9.39 -6.45
CA ASP A 508 -22.79 10.33 -7.05
C ASP A 508 -24.20 10.23 -6.45
N ALA A 509 -24.39 9.43 -5.38
CA ALA A 509 -25.67 9.32 -4.68
C ALA A 509 -26.22 10.71 -4.32
N VAL A 510 -27.49 10.92 -4.64
CA VAL A 510 -28.16 12.21 -4.42
C VAL A 510 -28.33 12.44 -2.92
N VAL A 511 -27.78 13.55 -2.43
CA VAL A 511 -27.98 13.99 -1.06
C VAL A 511 -29.20 14.91 -1.01
N LYS A 512 -30.22 14.50 -0.26
CA LYS A 512 -31.41 15.31 0.00
C LYS A 512 -31.24 16.05 1.33
N ILE A 513 -31.25 17.38 1.26
CA ILE A 513 -31.18 18.25 2.44
C ILE A 513 -32.58 18.31 3.09
N LEU A 514 -32.69 17.78 4.30
CA LEU A 514 -33.98 17.68 5.02
C LEU A 514 -34.40 19.00 5.67
N LYS A 515 -33.42 19.80 6.10
CA LYS A 515 -33.61 21.07 6.80
C LYS A 515 -32.83 22.20 6.10
N PRO A 516 -33.33 22.71 4.96
CA PRO A 516 -32.59 23.69 4.14
C PRO A 516 -32.33 25.04 4.82
N ASP A 517 -33.13 25.39 5.83
CA ASP A 517 -33.00 26.63 6.62
C ASP A 517 -32.15 26.44 7.89
N HIS A 518 -31.67 25.21 8.17
CA HIS A 518 -30.85 24.93 9.34
C HIS A 518 -29.54 25.76 9.30
N PRO A 519 -29.02 26.28 10.44
CA PRO A 519 -27.79 27.07 10.47
C PRO A 519 -26.60 26.38 9.79
N LEU A 520 -26.43 25.07 10.02
CA LEU A 520 -25.37 24.27 9.39
C LEU A 520 -25.44 24.22 7.85
N MET A 521 -26.59 24.54 7.23
CA MET A 521 -26.74 24.60 5.78
C MET A 521 -26.52 26.01 5.22
N ASN A 522 -26.34 27.00 6.09
CA ASN A 522 -26.37 28.41 5.69
C ASN A 522 -25.17 29.22 6.19
N LEU A 523 -24.50 28.81 7.28
CA LEU A 523 -23.44 29.60 7.93
C LEU A 523 -22.20 28.77 8.32
N PRO A 524 -20.98 29.30 8.10
CA PRO A 524 -20.69 30.51 7.33
C PRO A 524 -20.84 30.32 5.81
N ASN A 525 -21.03 29.08 5.35
CA ASN A 525 -21.21 28.75 3.93
C ASN A 525 -22.64 28.32 3.63
N LYS A 526 -23.20 28.73 2.48
CA LYS A 526 -24.45 28.16 1.96
C LYS A 526 -24.18 26.80 1.33
N ILE A 527 -24.80 25.76 1.86
CA ILE A 527 -24.69 24.38 1.37
C ILE A 527 -25.86 24.06 0.46
N THR A 528 -25.55 23.46 -0.69
CA THR A 528 -26.50 23.02 -1.70
C THR A 528 -26.07 21.66 -2.24
N ASN A 529 -26.89 21.06 -3.12
CA ASN A 529 -26.51 19.79 -3.77
C ASN A 529 -25.20 19.87 -4.55
N LYS A 530 -24.74 21.07 -4.95
CA LYS A 530 -23.46 21.26 -5.64
C LYS A 530 -22.26 20.95 -4.74
N ASP A 531 -22.40 21.09 -3.42
CA ASP A 531 -21.33 20.82 -2.46
C ASP A 531 -21.04 19.32 -2.28
N PHE A 532 -21.91 18.48 -2.85
CA PHE A 532 -21.74 17.04 -2.94
C PHE A 532 -21.18 16.58 -4.31
N ALA A 533 -20.94 17.49 -5.25
CA ALA A 533 -20.37 17.13 -6.54
C ALA A 533 -18.88 16.74 -6.41
N GLY A 534 -18.47 15.69 -7.13
CA GLY A 534 -17.07 15.27 -7.21
C GLY A 534 -16.52 14.58 -5.95
N TRP A 535 -17.37 14.23 -4.98
CA TRP A 535 -16.93 13.38 -3.87
C TRP A 535 -16.44 12.03 -4.40
N ILE A 536 -15.47 11.44 -3.70
CA ILE A 536 -14.80 10.23 -4.15
C ILE A 536 -15.07 9.06 -3.21
N GLN A 537 -14.97 7.85 -3.75
CA GLN A 537 -15.16 6.55 -3.10
C GLN A 537 -16.55 6.28 -2.48
N GLU A 538 -17.03 7.10 -1.54
CA GLU A 538 -18.29 6.87 -0.82
C GLU A 538 -18.79 8.14 -0.12
N ARG A 539 -20.11 8.32 0.03
CA ARG A 539 -20.67 9.43 0.83
C ARG A 539 -20.38 9.28 2.31
N GLY A 540 -20.46 8.05 2.81
CA GLY A 540 -20.27 7.77 4.22
C GLY A 540 -20.59 6.34 4.59
N LEU A 541 -20.16 5.96 5.78
CA LEU A 541 -20.18 4.59 6.26
C LEU A 541 -20.63 4.52 7.73
N TYR A 542 -21.16 3.36 8.13
CA TYR A 542 -21.57 3.06 9.50
C TYR A 542 -22.48 4.15 10.08
N PHE A 543 -23.48 4.57 9.31
CA PHE A 543 -24.48 5.52 9.76
C PHE A 543 -25.25 4.92 10.95
N PRO A 544 -25.49 5.69 12.01
CA PRO A 544 -26.53 5.35 12.96
C PRO A 544 -27.85 5.15 12.25
N ASN A 545 -28.68 4.26 12.80
CA ASN A 545 -30.05 4.03 12.31
C ASN A 545 -31.11 4.03 13.42
N GLU A 546 -30.67 4.14 14.68
CA GLU A 546 -31.50 4.34 15.87
C GLU A 546 -30.81 5.40 16.74
N TRP A 547 -31.55 6.41 17.21
CA TRP A 547 -31.08 7.48 18.09
C TRP A 547 -32.26 8.15 18.81
N ASP A 548 -31.98 8.89 19.88
CA ASP A 548 -32.98 9.66 20.65
C ASP A 548 -33.58 10.85 19.87
N ASP A 549 -34.82 11.21 20.17
CA ASP A 549 -35.58 12.29 19.49
C ASP A 549 -34.92 13.69 19.57
N GLU A 550 -33.96 13.88 20.48
CA GLU A 550 -33.14 15.10 20.63
C GLU A 550 -32.17 15.31 19.44
N TYR A 551 -31.93 14.27 18.64
CA TYR A 551 -31.11 14.37 17.43
C TYR A 551 -31.94 14.70 16.19
N GLU A 552 -31.58 15.81 15.54
CA GLU A 552 -32.07 16.20 14.23
C GLU A 552 -31.20 15.62 13.12
N ALA A 553 -31.79 14.80 12.24
CA ALA A 553 -31.15 14.36 11.01
C ALA A 553 -31.25 15.44 9.92
N LEU A 554 -30.12 15.74 9.28
CA LEU A 554 -30.02 16.83 8.31
C LEU A 554 -29.99 16.37 6.84
N PHE A 555 -29.62 15.13 6.59
CA PHE A 555 -29.53 14.56 5.24
C PHE A 555 -30.27 13.24 5.10
N GLU A 556 -30.75 12.98 3.89
CA GLU A 556 -31.26 11.69 3.43
C GLU A 556 -30.51 11.29 2.17
N MET A 557 -30.02 10.05 2.12
CA MET A 557 -29.29 9.50 0.97
C MET A 557 -29.36 7.97 0.93
N ASN A 558 -29.19 7.38 -0.26
CA ASN A 558 -29.09 5.93 -0.45
C ASN A 558 -28.38 5.59 -1.74
N ASP A 559 -27.77 4.40 -1.78
CA ASP A 559 -27.33 3.76 -3.01
C ASP A 559 -28.55 3.32 -3.85
N PHE A 560 -28.35 3.08 -5.14
CA PHE A 560 -29.39 2.65 -6.07
C PHE A 560 -30.13 1.42 -5.53
N SER A 561 -31.46 1.48 -5.57
CA SER A 561 -32.38 0.42 -5.10
C SER A 561 -32.36 0.11 -3.60
N GLU A 562 -31.57 0.80 -2.79
CA GLU A 562 -31.60 0.63 -1.33
C GLU A 562 -32.56 1.61 -0.63
N SER A 563 -32.93 1.30 0.62
CA SER A 563 -33.77 2.19 1.44
C SER A 563 -33.03 3.50 1.80
N PRO A 564 -33.72 4.64 1.96
CA PRO A 564 -33.12 5.89 2.43
C PRO A 564 -32.45 5.76 3.81
N LYS A 565 -31.30 6.42 3.99
CA LYS A 565 -30.57 6.53 5.26
C LYS A 565 -30.53 7.98 5.71
N LEU A 566 -30.66 8.19 7.02
CA LEU A 566 -30.78 9.52 7.63
C LEU A 566 -29.62 9.87 8.58
N GLY A 567 -28.91 8.87 9.12
CA GLY A 567 -27.91 9.05 10.17
C GLY A 567 -26.54 9.59 9.72
N SER A 568 -26.41 10.09 8.49
CA SER A 568 -25.11 10.57 7.99
C SER A 568 -24.64 11.84 8.69
N LEU A 569 -25.57 12.71 9.12
CA LEU A 569 -25.29 13.93 9.88
C LEU A 569 -26.44 14.19 10.86
N LEU A 570 -26.14 14.09 12.15
CA LEU A 570 -27.05 14.31 13.27
C LEU A 570 -26.59 15.51 14.09
N TYR A 571 -27.53 16.38 14.46
CA TYR A 571 -27.31 17.58 15.28
C TYR A 571 -28.15 17.47 16.56
N ALA A 572 -27.58 17.81 17.71
CA ALA A 572 -28.33 17.93 18.95
C ALA A 572 -27.80 19.08 19.81
N GLU A 573 -28.71 19.71 20.54
CA GLU A 573 -28.36 20.68 21.59
C GLU A 573 -28.22 19.96 22.93
N TYR A 574 -27.22 20.36 23.71
CA TYR A 574 -27.01 19.80 25.04
C TYR A 574 -26.47 20.88 25.99
N GLY A 575 -27.27 21.20 27.01
CA GLY A 575 -27.04 22.39 27.83
C GLY A 575 -27.04 23.64 26.95
N ASP A 576 -25.99 24.45 27.06
CA ASP A 576 -25.81 25.67 26.25
C ASP A 576 -25.03 25.43 24.96
N GLY A 577 -24.63 24.18 24.68
CA GLY A 577 -23.74 23.84 23.56
C GLY A 577 -24.35 22.87 22.56
N ILE A 578 -23.49 22.41 21.65
CA ILE A 578 -23.89 21.68 20.45
C ILE A 578 -23.07 20.40 20.33
N LEU A 579 -23.75 19.30 20.01
CA LEU A 579 -23.12 18.07 19.57
C LEU A 579 -23.54 17.74 18.14
N ILE A 580 -22.55 17.39 17.32
CA ILE A 580 -22.74 16.95 15.94
C ILE A 580 -22.11 15.58 15.79
N TYR A 581 -22.88 14.60 15.33
CA TYR A 581 -22.33 13.32 14.87
C TYR A 581 -22.37 13.27 13.34
N THR A 582 -21.28 12.86 12.71
CA THR A 582 -21.21 12.67 11.26
C THR A 582 -20.57 11.34 10.88
N GLY A 583 -21.28 10.57 10.06
CA GLY A 583 -20.76 9.38 9.38
C GLY A 583 -20.25 9.66 7.96
N LEU A 584 -20.31 10.93 7.50
CA LEU A 584 -19.81 11.32 6.18
C LEU A 584 -18.30 11.11 6.08
N SER A 585 -17.83 10.73 4.89
CA SER A 585 -16.44 10.36 4.62
C SER A 585 -15.48 11.56 4.49
N PHE A 586 -15.55 12.54 5.39
CA PHE A 586 -14.65 13.71 5.37
C PHE A 586 -13.17 13.33 5.36
N PHE A 587 -12.80 12.20 5.96
CA PHE A 587 -11.44 11.65 5.96
C PHE A 587 -10.95 11.19 4.57
N ARG A 588 -11.83 11.17 3.56
CA ARG A 588 -11.49 10.96 2.14
C ARG A 588 -11.64 12.25 1.36
N GLU A 589 -12.75 12.97 1.55
CA GLU A 589 -13.08 14.15 0.76
C GLU A 589 -12.16 15.34 1.01
N LEU A 590 -11.76 15.59 2.26
CA LEU A 590 -10.83 16.68 2.58
C LEU A 590 -9.44 16.39 1.95
N PRO A 591 -8.83 15.21 2.16
CA PRO A 591 -7.59 14.87 1.45
C PRO A 591 -7.66 14.94 -0.07
N ALA A 592 -8.83 14.63 -0.65
CA ALA A 592 -9.06 14.73 -2.09
C ALA A 592 -9.26 16.18 -2.59
N GLY A 593 -9.33 17.17 -1.69
CA GLY A 593 -9.44 18.56 -2.08
C GLY A 593 -10.85 19.02 -2.43
N ILE A 594 -11.90 18.30 -2.01
CA ILE A 594 -13.28 18.58 -2.46
C ILE A 594 -13.84 19.86 -1.82
N PRO A 595 -14.09 20.95 -2.57
CA PRO A 595 -14.45 22.25 -1.99
C PRO A 595 -15.72 22.24 -1.15
N GLY A 596 -16.75 21.52 -1.60
CA GLY A 596 -18.02 21.42 -0.89
C GLY A 596 -17.92 20.67 0.44
N ALA A 597 -17.04 19.67 0.53
CA ALA A 597 -16.76 18.98 1.78
C ALA A 597 -16.07 19.91 2.79
N TYR A 598 -15.13 20.75 2.33
CA TYR A 598 -14.53 21.79 3.18
C TYR A 598 -15.55 22.81 3.68
N ARG A 599 -16.43 23.31 2.80
CA ARG A 599 -17.49 24.26 3.20
C ARG A 599 -18.42 23.68 4.26
N LEU A 600 -18.90 22.44 4.04
CA LEU A 600 -19.74 21.77 5.02
C LEU A 600 -19.00 21.53 6.34
N PHE A 601 -17.76 21.04 6.29
CA PHE A 601 -16.97 20.81 7.49
C PHE A 601 -16.72 22.11 8.29
N VAL A 602 -16.44 23.21 7.60
CA VAL A 602 -16.31 24.54 8.22
C VAL A 602 -17.62 24.99 8.88
N ASN A 603 -18.78 24.68 8.30
CA ASN A 603 -20.07 24.93 8.97
C ASN A 603 -20.21 24.11 10.24
N LEU A 604 -19.83 22.82 10.23
CA LEU A 604 -19.92 21.94 11.41
C LEU A 604 -19.06 22.47 12.56
N ILE A 605 -17.81 22.86 12.29
CA ILE A 605 -16.92 23.36 13.34
C ILE A 605 -17.34 24.75 13.85
N SER A 606 -18.07 25.52 13.04
CA SER A 606 -18.53 26.88 13.40
C SER A 606 -19.88 26.91 14.13
N ALA A 607 -20.51 25.76 14.35
CA ALA A 607 -21.90 25.65 14.80
C ALA A 607 -22.21 26.52 16.03
N GLY A 608 -21.46 26.36 17.13
CA GLY A 608 -21.74 27.09 18.38
C GLY A 608 -21.41 28.57 18.37
N LYS A 609 -20.69 29.05 17.34
CA LYS A 609 -20.38 30.47 17.16
C LYS A 609 -21.40 31.20 16.29
N ASN A 610 -22.07 30.48 15.38
CA ASN A 610 -23.08 31.04 14.48
C ASN A 610 -24.52 30.81 14.95
N ALA A 611 -24.75 29.95 15.95
CA ALA A 611 -26.06 29.72 16.56
C ALA A 611 -26.48 30.83 17.56
N LYS A 612 -25.57 31.76 17.88
CA LYS A 612 -25.79 32.96 18.70
C LYS A 612 -25.79 34.19 17.80
#